data_AF-A0A4R4SNL4-F1
#
_entry.id   AF-A0A4R4SNL4-F1
#
_cell.length_a   1.000
_cell.length_b   1.000
_cell.length_c   1.000
_cell.angle_alpha   90.00
_cell.angle_beta   90.00
_cell.angle_gamma   90.00
#
_symmetry.space_group_name_H-M   'P 1'
#
loop_
_entity.id
_entity.type
_entity.pdbx_description
1 polymer ?
#
loop_
_entity_poly.entity_id
_entity_poly.type
_entity_poly.pdbx_seq_one_letter_code
_entity_poly.pdbx_strand_id
1 'polypeptide(L)'
;MDGSEAAALIAGLDDGRRRALALTVAMLHGAAADTISQASAQLLRRVSHPADERPRLDRSDLTTDLAGIRAGTDLDGRVRFQTAGLDMAVRAHFWTYFPDLRPGFRMWVGDCARDLSLERDDRHHLVERFAEQTLRIDRPEELMSLARDWTSHGESQALLPDATQALAEGLRHEVHGRVVRRRILDWVTEPGLPNGFRTMLTVVCSRVMAVSHSDQALVRLHHLARAESEYERRPAWDALFGLAAGESRLCGLLLRRLTGQRVDSEARPPADAQIFLALADQVCRTAAFLARSTIRERLVTGWSLVLEHRPPQEWAPHVRYWLDAAVDSLSSRDRLLTTLAYAGACQPRSISRLFVISQRWARASATARTERGLVAERFSRALDMAQGIETASTSTLSPPHRRPETAS
;
A
#
# COMPACT_ATOMS: atom_id res chain seq x y z
N MET A 1 -23.73 30.50 -1.50
CA MET A 1 -23.54 31.60 -2.46
C MET A 1 -23.88 31.08 -3.83
N ASP A 2 -24.66 31.82 -4.60
CA ASP A 2 -25.47 31.27 -5.68
C ASP A 2 -24.67 31.17 -6.99
N GLY A 3 -24.75 30.03 -7.70
CA GLY A 3 -24.02 29.81 -8.97
C GLY A 3 -24.35 30.84 -10.06
N SER A 4 -25.48 31.54 -9.89
CA SER A 4 -25.91 32.68 -10.70
C SER A 4 -24.91 33.84 -10.70
N GLU A 5 -24.25 34.14 -9.57
CA GLU A 5 -23.32 35.28 -9.49
C GLU A 5 -22.03 35.03 -10.28
N ALA A 6 -21.45 33.83 -10.18
CA ALA A 6 -20.29 33.47 -10.99
C ALA A 6 -20.64 33.40 -12.47
N ALA A 7 -21.83 32.90 -12.83
CA ALA A 7 -22.28 32.89 -14.22
C ALA A 7 -22.40 34.32 -14.78
N ALA A 8 -22.98 35.25 -14.03
CA ALA A 8 -23.07 36.65 -14.43
C ALA A 8 -21.69 37.31 -14.56
N LEU A 9 -20.76 37.04 -13.63
CA LEU A 9 -19.38 37.51 -13.71
C LEU A 9 -18.71 37.02 -14.99
N ILE A 10 -18.68 35.70 -15.22
CA ILE A 10 -17.99 35.10 -16.37
C ILE A 10 -18.63 35.50 -17.70
N ALA A 11 -19.96 35.60 -17.75
CA ALA A 11 -20.68 36.08 -18.93
C ALA A 11 -20.35 37.54 -19.27
N GLY A 12 -20.17 38.39 -18.25
CA GLY A 12 -19.76 39.79 -18.41
C GLY A 12 -18.27 40.00 -18.74
N LEU A 13 -17.46 38.92 -18.79
CA LEU A 13 -16.07 38.99 -19.25
C LEU A 13 -16.04 38.75 -20.78
N ASP A 14 -15.81 39.82 -21.54
CA ASP A 14 -15.73 39.76 -23.01
C ASP A 14 -14.39 39.24 -23.55
N ASP A 15 -13.41 39.03 -22.66
CA ASP A 15 -12.04 38.63 -23.01
C ASP A 15 -11.69 37.25 -22.44
N GLY A 16 -11.23 36.36 -23.31
CA GLY A 16 -10.74 35.03 -22.96
C GLY A 16 -9.61 35.05 -21.93
N ARG A 17 -8.81 36.12 -21.87
CA ARG A 17 -7.74 36.29 -20.87
C ARG A 17 -8.26 36.54 -19.48
N ARG A 18 -9.29 37.38 -19.34
CA ARG A 18 -9.94 37.62 -18.05
C ARG A 18 -10.64 36.36 -17.56
N ARG A 19 -11.23 35.58 -18.46
CA ARG A 19 -11.78 34.24 -18.14
C ARG A 19 -10.69 33.28 -17.67
N ALA A 20 -9.56 33.21 -18.38
CA ALA A 20 -8.41 32.38 -17.98
C ALA A 20 -7.83 32.83 -16.62
N LEU A 21 -7.72 34.14 -16.38
CA LEU A 21 -7.27 34.70 -15.11
C LEU A 21 -8.25 34.35 -13.99
N ALA A 22 -9.56 34.49 -14.21
CA ALA A 22 -10.58 34.12 -13.23
C ALA A 22 -10.49 32.64 -12.85
N LEU A 23 -10.34 31.74 -13.82
CA LEU A 23 -10.13 30.32 -13.55
C LEU A 23 -8.82 30.06 -12.79
N THR A 24 -7.74 30.74 -13.18
CA THR A 24 -6.43 30.61 -12.53
C THR A 24 -6.51 31.02 -11.06
N VAL A 25 -7.09 32.19 -10.77
CA VAL A 25 -7.30 32.66 -9.39
C VAL A 25 -8.23 31.72 -8.63
N ALA A 26 -9.24 31.13 -9.26
CA ALA A 26 -10.14 30.19 -8.61
C ALA A 26 -9.47 28.86 -8.22
N MET A 27 -8.50 28.39 -9.01
CA MET A 27 -7.76 27.15 -8.78
C MET A 27 -6.54 27.35 -7.88
N LEU A 28 -5.90 28.51 -7.92
CA LEU A 28 -4.73 28.91 -7.14
C LEU A 28 -5.07 30.03 -6.15
N HIS A 29 -6.30 30.05 -5.64
CA HIS A 29 -6.75 31.03 -4.66
C HIS A 29 -5.85 31.02 -3.43
N GLY A 30 -5.24 32.17 -3.12
CA GLY A 30 -4.26 32.34 -2.05
C GLY A 30 -2.79 32.22 -2.48
N ALA A 31 -2.50 31.94 -3.77
CA ALA A 31 -1.14 31.90 -4.28
C ALA A 31 -0.56 33.30 -4.54
N ALA A 32 0.77 33.39 -4.66
CA ALA A 32 1.47 34.63 -4.98
C ALA A 32 1.10 35.19 -6.37
N ALA A 33 1.14 36.51 -6.51
CA ALA A 33 0.80 37.20 -7.77
C ALA A 33 1.63 36.72 -8.98
N ASP A 34 2.94 36.48 -8.80
CA ASP A 34 3.81 35.97 -9.85
C ASP A 34 3.38 34.56 -10.32
N THR A 35 2.99 33.70 -9.38
CA THR A 35 2.45 32.37 -9.66
C THR A 35 1.15 32.46 -10.47
N ILE A 36 0.23 33.34 -10.09
CA ILE A 36 -1.02 33.57 -10.83
C ILE A 36 -0.74 34.04 -12.26
N SER A 37 0.19 34.99 -12.42
CA SER A 37 0.60 35.51 -13.73
C SER A 37 1.15 34.39 -14.63
N GLN A 38 2.08 33.59 -14.10
CA GLN A 38 2.68 32.47 -14.84
C GLN A 38 1.66 31.37 -15.18
N ALA A 39 0.83 30.98 -14.20
CA ALA A 39 -0.19 29.96 -14.38
C ALA A 39 -1.25 30.38 -15.39
N SER A 40 -1.67 31.65 -15.39
CA SER A 40 -2.63 32.18 -16.36
C SER A 40 -2.05 32.17 -17.78
N ALA A 41 -0.78 32.55 -17.93
CA ALA A 41 -0.10 32.45 -19.21
C ALA A 41 0.05 30.99 -19.70
N GLN A 42 0.30 30.04 -18.79
CA GLN A 42 0.30 28.60 -19.11
C GLN A 42 -1.08 28.12 -19.55
N LEU A 43 -2.15 28.53 -18.86
CA LEU A 43 -3.53 28.15 -19.21
C LEU A 43 -3.89 28.61 -20.61
N LEU A 44 -3.61 29.87 -20.94
CA LEU A 44 -3.86 30.44 -22.27
C LEU A 44 -3.17 29.64 -23.38
N ARG A 45 -1.92 29.20 -23.16
CA ARG A 45 -1.23 28.32 -24.11
C ARG A 45 -1.91 26.95 -24.24
N ARG A 46 -2.35 26.37 -23.11
CA ARG A 46 -2.99 25.04 -23.09
C ARG A 46 -4.35 25.00 -23.76
N VAL A 47 -5.09 26.11 -23.74
CA VAL A 47 -6.37 26.25 -24.45
C VAL A 47 -6.20 26.89 -25.83
N SER A 48 -4.96 27.01 -26.33
CA SER A 48 -4.62 27.56 -27.65
C SER A 48 -5.18 28.97 -27.90
N HIS A 49 -5.24 29.80 -26.86
CA HIS A 49 -5.68 31.18 -26.99
C HIS A 49 -4.67 31.99 -27.83
N PRO A 50 -5.11 32.86 -28.76
CA PRO A 50 -4.22 33.72 -29.54
C PRO A 50 -3.30 34.59 -28.66
N ALA A 51 -2.06 34.77 -29.11
CA ALA A 51 -1.11 35.66 -28.45
C ALA A 51 -1.58 37.13 -28.52
N ASP A 52 -1.12 37.98 -27.58
CA ASP A 52 -1.28 39.43 -27.77
C ASP A 52 -0.13 39.87 -28.65
N GLU A 53 -0.46 40.54 -29.74
CA GLU A 53 0.55 41.17 -30.58
C GLU A 53 1.00 42.52 -30.00
N ARG A 54 0.24 43.11 -29.06
CA ARG A 54 0.66 44.35 -28.39
C ARG A 54 1.92 44.14 -27.55
N PRO A 55 2.87 45.10 -27.52
CA PRO A 55 4.02 45.07 -26.61
C PRO A 55 3.62 44.86 -25.15
N ARG A 56 4.46 44.20 -24.34
CA ARG A 56 4.06 43.81 -22.97
C ARG A 56 3.71 45.00 -22.07
N LEU A 57 4.39 46.13 -22.25
CA LEU A 57 4.18 47.38 -21.50
C LEU A 57 2.90 48.13 -21.91
N ASP A 58 2.34 47.84 -23.09
CA ASP A 58 1.09 48.46 -23.58
C ASP A 58 -0.16 47.67 -23.15
N ARG A 59 0.03 46.54 -22.47
CA ARG A 59 -1.04 45.71 -21.93
C ARG A 59 -1.38 46.17 -20.51
N SER A 60 -2.59 45.88 -20.05
CA SER A 60 -2.98 46.07 -18.66
C SER A 60 -2.01 45.36 -17.70
N ASP A 61 -1.83 45.99 -16.54
CA ASP A 61 -1.11 45.38 -15.44
C ASP A 61 -1.98 44.33 -14.72
N LEU A 62 -1.34 43.48 -13.92
CA LEU A 62 -2.05 42.41 -13.22
C LEU A 62 -3.09 42.96 -12.23
N THR A 63 -2.81 44.09 -11.58
CA THR A 63 -3.72 44.73 -10.62
C THR A 63 -5.04 45.13 -11.30
N THR A 64 -4.97 45.76 -12.46
CA THR A 64 -6.15 46.15 -13.25
C THR A 64 -6.93 44.92 -13.70
N ASP A 65 -6.24 43.87 -14.17
CA ASP A 65 -6.89 42.63 -14.61
C ASP A 65 -7.56 41.88 -13.45
N LEU A 66 -6.94 41.85 -12.26
CA LEU A 66 -7.51 41.25 -11.05
C LEU A 66 -8.76 42.01 -10.58
N ALA A 67 -8.72 43.34 -10.57
CA ALA A 67 -9.88 44.15 -10.22
C ALA A 67 -11.06 43.88 -11.16
N GLY A 68 -10.78 43.69 -12.46
CA GLY A 68 -11.79 43.33 -13.47
C GLY A 68 -12.50 42.00 -13.23
N ILE A 69 -11.93 41.10 -12.43
CA ILE A 69 -12.53 39.81 -12.06
C ILE A 69 -12.94 39.76 -10.58
N ARG A 70 -13.01 40.92 -9.89
CA ARG A 70 -13.33 41.02 -8.44
C ARG A 70 -12.32 40.27 -7.56
N ALA A 71 -11.07 40.25 -7.99
CA ALA A 71 -9.94 39.73 -7.23
C ALA A 71 -8.98 40.87 -6.85
N GLY A 72 -8.11 40.60 -5.88
CA GLY A 72 -7.06 41.51 -5.47
C GLY A 72 -5.95 40.79 -4.72
N THR A 73 -4.91 41.54 -4.38
CA THR A 73 -3.76 41.06 -3.61
C THR A 73 -3.91 41.52 -2.16
N ASP A 74 -3.69 40.61 -1.20
CA ASP A 74 -3.63 40.95 0.22
C ASP A 74 -2.28 41.56 0.63
N LEU A 75 -2.13 41.87 1.93
CA LEU A 75 -0.91 42.45 2.48
C LEU A 75 0.32 41.53 2.34
N ASP A 76 0.10 40.23 2.20
CA ASP A 76 1.15 39.21 2.06
C ASP A 76 1.49 38.93 0.58
N GLY A 77 0.92 39.68 -0.36
CA GLY A 77 1.16 39.46 -1.79
C GLY A 77 0.36 38.29 -2.37
N ARG A 78 -0.63 37.76 -1.65
CA ARG A 78 -1.44 36.61 -2.08
C ARG A 78 -2.72 37.05 -2.76
N VAL A 79 -3.04 36.42 -3.88
CA VAL A 79 -4.18 36.79 -4.74
C VAL A 79 -5.43 36.01 -4.34
N ARG A 80 -6.53 36.73 -4.14
CA ARG A 80 -7.81 36.17 -3.66
C ARG A 80 -9.00 36.86 -4.32
N PHE A 81 -10.14 36.18 -4.39
CA PHE A 81 -11.40 36.84 -4.69
C PHE A 81 -11.85 37.66 -3.48
N GLN A 82 -12.45 38.81 -3.73
CA GLN A 82 -12.96 39.71 -2.68
C GLN A 82 -14.26 39.18 -2.07
N THR A 83 -15.04 38.42 -2.86
CA THR A 83 -16.28 37.78 -2.41
C THR A 83 -15.98 36.33 -2.00
N ALA A 84 -16.36 35.97 -0.77
CA ALA A 84 -16.18 34.61 -0.25
C ALA A 84 -16.84 33.57 -1.19
N GLY A 85 -16.27 32.38 -1.41
CA GLY A 85 -16.93 31.33 -2.21
C GLY A 85 -17.09 31.60 -3.72
N LEU A 86 -16.71 32.79 -4.21
CA LEU A 86 -16.69 33.10 -5.64
C LEU A 86 -15.68 32.20 -6.38
N ASP A 87 -14.56 31.84 -5.73
CA ASP A 87 -13.60 30.88 -6.24
C ASP A 87 -14.26 29.54 -6.61
N MET A 88 -15.03 28.98 -5.68
CA MET A 88 -15.74 27.71 -5.88
C MET A 88 -16.78 27.82 -6.99
N ALA A 89 -17.56 28.90 -7.01
CA ALA A 89 -18.57 29.13 -8.04
C ALA A 89 -17.96 29.30 -9.44
N VAL A 90 -16.81 29.98 -9.55
CA VAL A 90 -16.05 30.11 -10.81
C VAL A 90 -15.54 28.73 -11.27
N ARG A 91 -14.91 27.93 -10.41
CA ARG A 91 -14.47 26.56 -10.75
C ARG A 91 -15.64 25.72 -11.27
N ALA A 92 -16.76 25.75 -10.56
CA ALA A 92 -17.97 25.01 -10.93
C ALA A 92 -18.54 25.46 -12.29
N HIS A 93 -18.52 26.77 -12.56
CA HIS A 93 -18.96 27.33 -13.84
C HIS A 93 -18.10 26.80 -15.00
N PHE A 94 -16.77 26.89 -14.92
CA PHE A 94 -15.88 26.42 -15.98
C PHE A 94 -16.05 24.92 -16.25
N TRP A 95 -16.11 24.10 -15.20
CA TRP A 95 -16.30 22.66 -15.39
C TRP A 95 -17.68 22.31 -15.93
N THR A 96 -18.71 23.12 -15.70
CA THR A 96 -20.08 22.84 -16.17
C THR A 96 -20.28 23.26 -17.62
N TYR A 97 -19.82 24.47 -17.98
CA TYR A 97 -20.19 25.11 -19.26
C TYR A 97 -19.10 25.04 -20.35
N PHE A 98 -17.88 24.60 -20.03
CA PHE A 98 -16.77 24.45 -20.99
C PHE A 98 -16.26 23.00 -21.03
N PRO A 99 -17.09 22.02 -21.44
CA PRO A 99 -16.73 20.61 -21.41
C PRO A 99 -15.56 20.25 -22.34
N ASP A 100 -15.45 20.94 -23.47
CA ASP A 100 -14.40 20.82 -24.49
C ASP A 100 -13.02 21.22 -23.96
N LEU A 101 -12.95 22.16 -23.02
CA LEU A 101 -11.69 22.64 -22.43
C LEU A 101 -11.18 21.78 -21.27
N ARG A 102 -11.98 20.86 -20.74
CA ARG A 102 -11.61 20.03 -19.57
C ARG A 102 -10.31 19.25 -19.75
N PRO A 103 -10.01 18.62 -20.91
CA PRO A 103 -8.70 17.99 -21.13
C PRO A 103 -7.55 19.00 -21.03
N GLY A 104 -7.74 20.20 -21.56
CA GLY A 104 -6.79 21.31 -21.44
C GLY A 104 -6.59 21.74 -19.98
N PHE A 105 -7.65 21.80 -19.18
CA PHE A 105 -7.56 22.09 -17.75
C PHE A 105 -6.78 21.02 -16.99
N ARG A 106 -7.00 19.72 -17.27
CA ARG A 106 -6.20 18.66 -16.64
C ARG A 106 -4.72 18.81 -16.96
N MET A 107 -4.39 19.00 -18.23
CA MET A 107 -2.98 19.16 -18.64
C MET A 107 -2.35 20.39 -17.98
N TRP A 108 -3.08 21.49 -17.92
CA TRP A 108 -2.66 22.71 -17.25
C TRP A 108 -2.43 22.51 -15.74
N VAL A 109 -3.31 21.82 -15.02
CA VAL A 109 -3.09 21.47 -13.60
C VAL A 109 -1.82 20.62 -13.45
N GLY A 110 -1.60 19.67 -14.36
CA GLY A 110 -0.41 18.84 -14.38
C GLY A 110 0.89 19.63 -14.55
N ASP A 111 0.88 20.66 -15.38
CA ASP A 111 2.03 21.55 -15.57
C ASP A 111 2.21 22.53 -14.43
N CYS A 112 1.12 23.08 -13.89
CA CYS A 112 1.21 23.96 -12.72
C CYS A 112 1.93 23.25 -11.57
N ALA A 113 1.61 21.98 -11.31
CA ALA A 113 2.29 21.20 -10.28
C ALA A 113 3.78 20.93 -10.60
N ARG A 114 4.14 20.79 -11.88
CA ARG A 114 5.48 20.40 -12.32
C ARG A 114 6.43 21.59 -12.52
N ASP A 115 5.94 22.64 -13.15
CA ASP A 115 6.74 23.70 -13.76
C ASP A 115 6.73 24.98 -12.92
N LEU A 116 5.71 25.15 -12.07
CA LEU A 116 5.64 26.29 -11.15
C LEU A 116 6.30 25.91 -9.82
N SER A 117 7.06 26.84 -9.26
CA SER A 117 7.63 26.73 -7.90
C SER A 117 6.55 26.93 -6.83
N LEU A 118 5.53 26.08 -6.84
CA LEU A 118 4.44 26.10 -5.87
C LEU A 118 4.92 25.61 -4.51
N GLU A 119 4.54 26.35 -3.47
CA GLU A 119 4.64 25.87 -2.09
C GLU A 119 3.83 24.57 -1.94
N ARG A 120 4.22 23.75 -0.95
CA ARG A 120 3.57 22.46 -0.73
C ARG A 120 2.05 22.61 -0.50
N ASP A 121 1.64 23.63 0.24
CA ASP A 121 0.23 23.89 0.55
C ASP A 121 -0.53 24.39 -0.68
N ASP A 122 0.11 25.21 -1.53
CA ASP A 122 -0.49 25.65 -2.80
C ASP A 122 -0.72 24.47 -3.75
N ARG A 123 0.24 23.54 -3.86
CA ARG A 123 0.05 22.29 -4.63
C ARG A 123 -1.06 21.44 -4.05
N HIS A 124 -1.10 21.31 -2.73
CA HIS A 124 -2.14 20.55 -2.03
C HIS A 124 -3.54 21.07 -2.40
N HIS A 125 -3.76 22.38 -2.29
CA HIS A 125 -5.05 22.98 -2.64
C HIS A 125 -5.36 22.91 -4.13
N LEU A 126 -4.35 23.01 -5.01
CA LEU A 126 -4.55 22.82 -6.45
C LEU A 126 -5.10 21.42 -6.76
N VAL A 127 -4.51 20.37 -6.18
CA VAL A 127 -4.95 18.98 -6.35
C VAL A 127 -6.36 18.77 -5.79
N GLU A 128 -6.62 19.29 -4.59
CA GLU A 128 -7.93 19.21 -3.91
C GLU A 128 -9.04 19.86 -4.76
N ARG A 129 -8.80 21.09 -5.24
CA ARG A 129 -9.76 21.82 -6.09
C ARG A 129 -10.00 21.13 -7.43
N PHE A 130 -8.96 20.54 -8.02
CA PHE A 130 -9.12 19.73 -9.24
C PHE A 130 -9.93 18.45 -8.98
N ALA A 131 -9.69 17.78 -7.85
CA ALA A 131 -10.46 16.61 -7.44
C ALA A 131 -11.93 16.94 -7.22
N GLU A 132 -12.21 18.02 -6.49
CA GLU A 132 -13.56 18.54 -6.28
C GLU A 132 -14.32 18.64 -7.62
N GLN A 133 -13.72 19.29 -8.61
CA GLN A 133 -14.41 19.52 -9.89
C GLN A 133 -14.57 18.27 -10.74
N THR A 134 -13.55 17.41 -10.82
CA THR A 134 -13.60 16.17 -11.61
C THR A 134 -14.58 15.14 -11.02
N LEU A 135 -14.63 15.01 -9.70
CA LEU A 135 -15.57 14.12 -9.01
C LEU A 135 -17.01 14.61 -9.13
N ARG A 136 -17.23 15.94 -9.04
CA ARG A 136 -18.55 16.57 -9.20
C ARG A 136 -19.18 16.28 -10.56
N ILE A 137 -18.38 16.20 -11.62
CA ILE A 137 -18.87 15.92 -12.99
C ILE A 137 -18.79 14.44 -13.38
N ASP A 138 -18.64 13.53 -12.41
CA ASP A 138 -18.58 12.08 -12.64
C ASP A 138 -17.42 11.64 -13.56
N ARG A 139 -16.22 12.21 -13.35
CA ARG A 139 -15.01 11.87 -14.11
C ARG A 139 -13.79 11.58 -13.22
N PRO A 140 -13.86 10.58 -12.32
CA PRO A 140 -12.72 10.19 -11.47
C PRO A 140 -11.50 9.72 -12.26
N GLU A 141 -11.66 9.32 -13.53
CA GLU A 141 -10.58 8.89 -14.42
C GLU A 141 -9.57 9.99 -14.71
N GLU A 142 -9.98 11.25 -14.68
CA GLU A 142 -9.10 12.39 -14.90
C GLU A 142 -8.08 12.54 -13.75
N LEU A 143 -8.49 12.26 -12.50
CA LEU A 143 -7.58 12.21 -11.34
C LEU A 143 -6.60 11.06 -11.42
N MET A 144 -7.11 9.88 -11.80
CA MET A 144 -6.31 8.67 -11.97
C MET A 144 -5.26 8.84 -13.06
N SER A 145 -5.63 9.50 -14.17
CA SER A 145 -4.72 9.82 -15.26
C SER A 145 -3.65 10.82 -14.81
N LEU A 146 -4.03 11.88 -14.09
CA LEU A 146 -3.09 12.87 -13.57
C LEU A 146 -2.07 12.26 -12.59
N ALA A 147 -2.51 11.41 -11.66
CA ALA A 147 -1.64 10.70 -10.74
C ALA A 147 -0.64 9.76 -11.46
N ARG A 148 -1.11 9.08 -12.51
CA ARG A 148 -0.25 8.25 -13.36
C ARG A 148 0.78 9.09 -14.13
N ASP A 149 0.37 10.23 -14.68
CA ASP A 149 1.27 11.10 -15.46
C ASP A 149 2.42 11.65 -14.59
N TRP A 150 2.12 12.07 -13.36
CA TRP A 150 3.13 12.57 -12.40
C TRP A 150 4.13 11.51 -11.95
N THR A 151 3.78 10.23 -12.03
CA THR A 151 4.61 9.12 -11.54
C THR A 151 5.26 8.29 -12.65
N SER A 152 4.87 8.51 -13.91
CA SER A 152 5.38 7.77 -15.07
C SER A 152 6.72 8.30 -15.61
N HIS A 153 7.02 9.59 -15.40
CA HIS A 153 8.11 10.28 -16.11
C HIS A 153 9.49 10.19 -15.43
N GLY A 154 9.78 9.18 -14.63
CA GLY A 154 11.14 8.84 -14.12
C GLY A 154 11.88 9.88 -13.24
N GLU A 155 11.53 11.17 -13.33
CA GLU A 155 12.41 12.29 -13.00
C GLU A 155 11.96 13.09 -11.78
N SER A 156 10.76 12.88 -11.23
CA SER A 156 10.37 13.64 -10.05
C SER A 156 9.62 12.84 -9.00
N GLN A 157 10.38 12.28 -8.05
CA GLN A 157 9.85 11.87 -6.75
C GLN A 157 9.15 13.04 -6.02
N ALA A 158 9.38 14.29 -6.44
CA ALA A 158 8.79 15.47 -5.81
C ALA A 158 7.26 15.54 -5.96
N LEU A 159 6.69 14.95 -7.02
CA LEU A 159 5.24 14.92 -7.27
C LEU A 159 4.55 13.66 -6.75
N LEU A 160 5.30 12.75 -6.11
CA LEU A 160 4.71 11.56 -5.49
C LEU A 160 3.66 11.89 -4.41
N PRO A 161 3.85 12.90 -3.54
CA PRO A 161 2.82 13.34 -2.60
C PRO A 161 1.56 13.84 -3.31
N ASP A 162 1.71 14.61 -4.38
CA ASP A 162 0.60 15.20 -5.15
C ASP A 162 -0.21 14.09 -5.87
N ALA A 163 0.48 13.11 -6.48
CA ALA A 163 -0.15 11.95 -7.09
C ALA A 163 -0.86 11.05 -6.07
N THR A 164 -0.26 10.88 -4.90
CA THR A 164 -0.87 10.16 -3.76
C THR A 164 -2.16 10.86 -3.31
N GLN A 165 -2.12 12.20 -3.21
CA GLN A 165 -3.30 12.99 -2.84
C GLN A 165 -4.42 12.87 -3.87
N ALA A 166 -4.11 12.98 -5.16
CA ALA A 166 -5.12 12.87 -6.22
C ALA A 166 -5.90 11.54 -6.14
N LEU A 167 -5.20 10.42 -5.89
CA LEU A 167 -5.87 9.14 -5.65
C LEU A 167 -6.58 9.08 -4.30
N ALA A 168 -6.04 9.74 -3.26
CA ALA A 168 -6.67 9.79 -1.95
C ALA A 168 -8.02 10.49 -1.99
N GLU A 169 -8.14 11.61 -2.72
CA GLU A 169 -9.42 12.31 -2.91
C GLU A 169 -10.44 11.41 -3.60
N GLY A 170 -10.03 10.72 -4.69
CA GLY A 170 -10.90 9.76 -5.37
C GLY A 170 -11.32 8.59 -4.48
N LEU A 171 -10.44 8.10 -3.59
CA LEU A 171 -10.72 7.01 -2.66
C LEU A 171 -11.67 7.39 -1.52
N ARG A 172 -11.61 8.64 -1.04
CA ARG A 172 -12.47 9.18 0.02
C ARG A 172 -13.86 9.55 -0.49
N HIS A 173 -14.01 9.77 -1.79
CA HIS A 173 -15.30 10.11 -2.38
C HIS A 173 -16.33 8.98 -2.23
N GLU A 174 -17.51 9.32 -1.72
CA GLU A 174 -18.56 8.34 -1.37
C GLU A 174 -19.04 7.54 -2.58
N VAL A 175 -19.24 8.21 -3.72
CA VAL A 175 -19.74 7.59 -4.95
C VAL A 175 -18.63 6.88 -5.73
N HIS A 176 -17.43 7.50 -5.77
CA HIS A 176 -16.37 7.13 -6.73
C HIS A 176 -15.29 6.24 -6.13
N GLY A 177 -15.22 6.13 -4.81
CA GLY A 177 -14.20 5.35 -4.13
C GLY A 177 -14.16 3.89 -4.57
N ARG A 178 -15.31 3.29 -4.92
CA ARG A 178 -15.37 1.92 -5.45
C ARG A 178 -14.66 1.80 -6.81
N VAL A 179 -14.89 2.74 -7.72
CA VAL A 179 -14.29 2.77 -9.06
C VAL A 179 -12.78 2.93 -8.94
N VAL A 180 -12.32 3.87 -8.11
CA VAL A 180 -10.89 4.10 -7.87
C VAL A 180 -10.22 2.87 -7.25
N ARG A 181 -10.84 2.24 -6.23
CA ARG A 181 -10.33 0.99 -5.66
C ARG A 181 -10.24 -0.12 -6.70
N ARG A 182 -11.22 -0.23 -7.61
CA ARG A 182 -11.18 -1.25 -8.68
C ARG A 182 -10.02 -0.98 -9.62
N ARG A 183 -9.85 0.27 -10.07
CA ARG A 183 -8.76 0.65 -10.97
C ARG A 183 -7.38 0.40 -10.38
N ILE A 184 -7.20 0.67 -9.08
CA ILE A 184 -5.95 0.32 -8.37
C ILE A 184 -5.70 -1.19 -8.41
N LEU A 185 -6.74 -2.02 -8.23
CA LEU A 185 -6.57 -3.47 -8.33
C LEU A 185 -6.12 -3.88 -9.72
N ASP A 186 -6.74 -3.32 -10.77
CA ASP A 186 -6.35 -3.62 -12.15
C ASP A 186 -4.87 -3.26 -12.37
N TRP A 187 -4.44 -2.06 -11.94
CA TRP A 187 -3.03 -1.64 -12.07
C TRP A 187 -2.05 -2.54 -11.34
N VAL A 188 -2.28 -2.88 -10.06
CA VAL A 188 -1.31 -3.73 -9.32
C VAL A 188 -1.19 -5.15 -9.87
N THR A 189 -2.11 -5.56 -10.75
CA THR A 189 -2.03 -6.83 -11.48
C THR A 189 -1.39 -6.71 -12.86
N GLU A 190 -1.15 -5.49 -13.37
CA GLU A 190 -0.42 -5.27 -14.61
C GLU A 190 1.09 -5.55 -14.42
N PRO A 191 1.74 -6.28 -15.35
CA PRO A 191 3.18 -6.47 -15.30
C PRO A 191 3.91 -5.16 -15.65
N GLY A 192 5.12 -4.98 -15.12
CA GLY A 192 6.03 -3.90 -15.57
C GLY A 192 5.67 -2.49 -15.10
N LEU A 193 4.96 -2.32 -13.97
CA LEU A 193 4.65 -1.00 -13.42
C LEU A 193 5.92 -0.15 -13.19
N PRO A 194 5.96 1.12 -13.64
CA PRO A 194 7.03 2.06 -13.34
C PRO A 194 7.25 2.21 -11.83
N ASN A 195 8.50 2.40 -11.40
CA ASN A 195 8.86 2.43 -9.98
C ASN A 195 8.14 3.55 -9.20
N GLY A 196 8.09 4.76 -9.76
CA GLY A 196 7.39 5.89 -9.14
C GLY A 196 5.90 5.59 -8.92
N PHE A 197 5.26 5.00 -9.94
CA PHE A 197 3.85 4.62 -9.88
C PHE A 197 3.61 3.50 -8.86
N ARG A 198 4.48 2.49 -8.83
CA ARG A 198 4.43 1.42 -7.82
C ARG A 198 4.55 1.96 -6.40
N THR A 199 5.51 2.86 -6.17
CA THR A 199 5.75 3.48 -4.87
C THR A 199 4.52 4.27 -4.41
N MET A 200 3.92 5.07 -5.30
CA MET A 200 2.66 5.76 -5.02
C MET A 200 1.54 4.77 -4.67
N LEU A 201 1.35 3.69 -5.42
CA LEU A 201 0.34 2.67 -5.11
C LEU A 201 0.58 1.99 -3.75
N THR A 202 1.84 1.72 -3.40
CA THR A 202 2.21 1.20 -2.07
C THR A 202 1.82 2.17 -0.97
N VAL A 203 2.10 3.47 -1.11
CA VAL A 203 1.72 4.51 -0.14
C VAL A 203 0.19 4.63 -0.03
N VAL A 204 -0.52 4.71 -1.16
CA VAL A 204 -1.97 4.81 -1.20
C VAL A 204 -2.64 3.59 -0.54
N CYS A 205 -2.17 2.38 -0.85
CA CYS A 205 -2.73 1.17 -0.25
C CYS A 205 -2.47 1.12 1.26
N SER A 206 -1.26 1.42 1.70
CA SER A 206 -0.86 1.30 3.11
C SER A 206 -1.35 2.41 4.02
N ARG A 207 -1.50 3.64 3.51
CA ARG A 207 -1.83 4.83 4.33
C ARG A 207 -3.25 5.36 4.13
N VAL A 208 -3.84 5.16 2.96
CA VAL A 208 -5.18 5.68 2.64
C VAL A 208 -6.21 4.56 2.66
N MET A 209 -6.00 3.53 1.84
CA MET A 209 -6.96 2.43 1.75
C MET A 209 -6.99 1.60 3.03
N ALA A 210 -5.85 1.39 3.69
CA ALA A 210 -5.80 0.58 4.91
C ALA A 210 -6.70 1.10 6.04
N VAL A 211 -6.94 2.42 6.10
CA VAL A 211 -7.74 3.06 7.16
C VAL A 211 -9.20 2.61 7.14
N SER A 212 -9.79 2.47 5.95
CA SER A 212 -11.23 2.15 5.80
C SER A 212 -11.49 0.82 5.08
N HIS A 213 -10.48 0.26 4.42
CA HIS A 213 -10.59 -0.91 3.56
C HIS A 213 -9.36 -1.83 3.68
N SER A 214 -8.94 -2.14 4.91
CA SER A 214 -7.71 -2.90 5.20
C SER A 214 -7.59 -4.24 4.45
N ASP A 215 -8.68 -5.00 4.29
CA ASP A 215 -8.68 -6.26 3.54
C ASP A 215 -8.33 -6.05 2.06
N GLN A 216 -8.87 -4.98 1.48
CA GLN A 216 -8.62 -4.63 0.09
C GLN A 216 -7.20 -4.08 -0.11
N ALA A 217 -6.71 -3.28 0.85
CA ALA A 217 -5.34 -2.80 0.86
C ALA A 217 -4.34 -3.96 0.92
N LEU A 218 -4.57 -4.93 1.82
CA LEU A 218 -3.73 -6.11 1.98
C LEU A 218 -3.58 -6.90 0.68
N VAL A 219 -4.69 -7.10 -0.06
CA VAL A 219 -4.66 -7.80 -1.35
C VAL A 219 -3.78 -7.06 -2.37
N ARG A 220 -3.90 -5.73 -2.45
CA ARG A 220 -3.14 -4.92 -3.41
C ARG A 220 -1.66 -4.86 -3.04
N LEU A 221 -1.35 -4.70 -1.75
CA LEU A 221 0.02 -4.78 -1.23
C LEU A 221 0.64 -6.16 -1.48
N HIS A 222 -0.13 -7.25 -1.41
CA HIS A 222 0.34 -8.59 -1.76
C HIS A 222 0.74 -8.68 -3.24
N HIS A 223 -0.04 -8.12 -4.17
CA HIS A 223 0.33 -8.05 -5.58
C HIS A 223 1.60 -7.22 -5.81
N LEU A 224 1.69 -6.05 -5.19
CA LEU A 224 2.87 -5.18 -5.26
C LEU A 224 4.13 -5.87 -4.69
N ALA A 225 4.01 -6.53 -3.55
CA ALA A 225 5.11 -7.27 -2.92
C ALA A 225 5.61 -8.43 -3.79
N ARG A 226 4.72 -9.14 -4.51
CA ARG A 226 5.13 -10.19 -5.45
C ARG A 226 6.03 -9.64 -6.55
N ALA A 227 5.68 -8.46 -7.08
CA ALA A 227 6.47 -7.78 -8.08
C ALA A 227 7.82 -7.26 -7.55
N GLU A 228 8.00 -7.12 -6.22
CA GLU A 228 9.25 -6.64 -5.60
C GLU A 228 10.25 -7.76 -5.23
N SER A 229 9.94 -9.03 -5.50
CA SER A 229 10.74 -10.18 -5.06
C SER A 229 12.21 -10.18 -5.54
N GLU A 230 12.51 -9.53 -6.67
CA GLU A 230 13.86 -9.44 -7.23
C GLU A 230 14.57 -8.10 -6.91
N TYR A 231 13.90 -7.18 -6.22
CA TYR A 231 14.43 -5.86 -5.93
C TYR A 231 15.18 -5.84 -4.59
N GLU A 232 16.23 -5.01 -4.52
CA GLU A 232 17.02 -4.79 -3.29
C GLU A 232 16.19 -4.07 -2.21
N ARG A 233 15.45 -3.03 -2.61
CA ARG A 233 14.50 -2.32 -1.75
C ARG A 233 13.09 -2.87 -1.96
N ARG A 234 12.38 -3.16 -0.86
CA ARG A 234 11.07 -3.82 -0.87
C ARG A 234 10.02 -3.06 -0.05
N PRO A 235 9.70 -1.80 -0.39
CA PRO A 235 8.75 -1.01 0.38
C PRO A 235 7.33 -1.61 0.43
N ALA A 236 6.90 -2.35 -0.60
CA ALA A 236 5.61 -3.05 -0.56
C ALA A 236 5.63 -4.24 0.41
N TRP A 237 6.78 -4.87 0.64
CA TRP A 237 6.93 -5.90 1.66
C TRP A 237 6.76 -5.31 3.05
N ASP A 238 7.48 -4.23 3.34
CA ASP A 238 7.39 -3.54 4.64
C ASP A 238 5.96 -3.09 4.92
N ALA A 239 5.28 -2.52 3.92
CA ALA A 239 3.89 -2.11 4.02
C ALA A 239 2.93 -3.29 4.21
N LEU A 240 3.11 -4.39 3.46
CA LEU A 240 2.29 -5.59 3.57
C LEU A 240 2.39 -6.21 4.96
N PHE A 241 3.62 -6.34 5.46
CA PHE A 241 3.91 -6.95 6.75
C PHE A 241 3.52 -6.04 7.92
N GLY A 242 3.74 -4.73 7.82
CA GLY A 242 3.24 -3.77 8.81
C GLY A 242 1.72 -3.86 8.95
N LEU A 243 1.00 -3.98 7.84
CA LEU A 243 -0.46 -4.14 7.86
C LEU A 243 -0.89 -5.50 8.43
N ALA A 244 -0.23 -6.60 8.03
CA ALA A 244 -0.57 -7.94 8.52
C ALA A 244 -0.25 -8.12 10.01
N ALA A 245 0.83 -7.50 10.50
CA ALA A 245 1.25 -7.56 11.90
C ALA A 245 0.33 -6.76 12.84
N GLY A 246 -0.36 -5.74 12.33
CA GLY A 246 -1.29 -4.93 13.13
C GLY A 246 -2.54 -5.69 13.58
N GLU A 247 -3.01 -6.68 12.81
CA GLU A 247 -4.27 -7.38 13.09
C GLU A 247 -4.19 -8.89 12.79
N SER A 248 -4.56 -9.73 13.77
CA SER A 248 -4.62 -11.19 13.61
C SER A 248 -5.49 -11.63 12.42
N ARG A 249 -6.56 -10.89 12.16
CA ARG A 249 -7.51 -11.15 11.06
C ARG A 249 -6.85 -10.94 9.70
N LEU A 250 -6.07 -9.87 9.54
CA LEU A 250 -5.33 -9.56 8.31
C LEU A 250 -4.15 -10.53 8.10
N CYS A 251 -3.45 -10.90 9.17
CA CYS A 251 -2.45 -11.98 9.12
C CYS A 251 -3.07 -13.29 8.61
N GLY A 252 -4.21 -13.70 9.18
CA GLY A 252 -4.94 -14.89 8.75
C GLY A 252 -5.42 -14.80 7.28
N LEU A 253 -5.83 -13.61 6.83
CA LEU A 253 -6.21 -13.35 5.44
C LEU A 253 -5.01 -13.49 4.49
N LEU A 254 -3.85 -12.92 4.84
CA LEU A 254 -2.63 -13.04 4.04
C LEU A 254 -2.17 -14.49 3.96
N LEU A 255 -2.11 -15.19 5.10
CA LEU A 255 -1.79 -16.61 5.15
C LEU A 255 -2.75 -17.44 4.27
N ARG A 256 -4.06 -17.15 4.32
CA ARG A 256 -5.04 -17.81 3.44
C ARG A 256 -4.73 -17.62 1.97
N ARG A 257 -4.34 -16.43 1.55
CA ARG A 257 -4.01 -16.15 0.15
C ARG A 257 -2.74 -16.88 -0.27
N LEU A 258 -1.74 -16.89 0.61
CA LEU A 258 -0.46 -17.56 0.40
C LEU A 258 -0.58 -19.09 0.37
N THR A 259 -1.58 -19.67 1.03
CA THR A 259 -1.83 -21.12 1.04
C THR A 259 -2.99 -21.58 0.15
N GLY A 260 -3.73 -20.64 -0.45
CA GLY A 260 -4.99 -20.93 -1.14
C GLY A 260 -4.92 -21.04 -2.67
N GLN A 261 -3.75 -20.98 -3.30
CA GLN A 261 -3.66 -21.11 -4.76
C GLN A 261 -3.67 -22.59 -5.22
N ARG A 262 -4.73 -22.86 -6.00
CA ARG A 262 -5.18 -24.00 -6.83
C ARG A 262 -4.27 -25.22 -7.05
N VAL A 263 -4.94 -26.36 -6.85
CA VAL A 263 -4.56 -27.77 -7.09
C VAL A 263 -4.28 -28.11 -8.57
N ASP A 264 -4.56 -27.20 -9.51
CA ASP A 264 -4.69 -27.61 -10.93
C ASP A 264 -3.63 -27.07 -11.91
N SER A 265 -2.68 -26.22 -11.51
CA SER A 265 -1.58 -25.87 -12.45
C SER A 265 -0.40 -25.21 -11.76
N GLU A 266 0.76 -25.87 -11.89
CA GLU A 266 2.12 -25.35 -11.73
C GLU A 266 2.54 -24.83 -10.34
N ALA A 267 3.82 -25.04 -10.03
CA ALA A 267 4.42 -24.72 -8.75
C ALA A 267 4.08 -23.29 -8.28
N ARG A 268 3.85 -23.15 -6.97
CA ARG A 268 3.63 -21.86 -6.30
C ARG A 268 4.67 -20.82 -6.77
N PRO A 269 4.24 -19.58 -7.11
CA PRO A 269 5.18 -18.53 -7.50
C PRO A 269 6.28 -18.37 -6.45
N PRO A 270 7.57 -18.34 -6.83
CA PRO A 270 8.68 -18.19 -5.89
C PRO A 270 8.49 -17.04 -4.90
N ALA A 271 7.95 -15.92 -5.39
CA ALA A 271 7.64 -14.75 -4.58
C ALA A 271 6.68 -15.05 -3.42
N ASP A 272 5.64 -15.87 -3.61
CA ASP A 272 4.70 -16.19 -2.55
C ASP A 272 5.34 -17.08 -1.47
N ALA A 273 6.26 -17.97 -1.85
CA ALA A 273 7.02 -18.76 -0.88
C ALA A 273 7.91 -17.85 -0.01
N GLN A 274 8.60 -16.88 -0.62
CA GLN A 274 9.43 -15.93 0.11
C GLN A 274 8.60 -15.01 1.02
N ILE A 275 7.46 -14.49 0.53
CA ILE A 275 6.55 -13.68 1.36
C ILE A 275 6.02 -14.50 2.55
N PHE A 276 5.70 -15.78 2.33
CA PHE A 276 5.28 -16.65 3.43
C PHE A 276 6.38 -16.88 4.45
N LEU A 277 7.60 -17.18 4.03
CA LEU A 277 8.73 -17.39 4.95
C LEU A 277 9.01 -16.14 5.80
N ALA A 278 9.03 -14.97 5.17
CA ALA A 278 9.18 -13.71 5.88
C ALA A 278 8.02 -13.42 6.86
N LEU A 279 6.76 -13.71 6.47
CA LEU A 279 5.62 -13.59 7.37
C LEU A 279 5.69 -14.58 8.53
N ALA A 280 6.09 -15.83 8.27
CA ALA A 280 6.22 -16.87 9.28
C ALA A 280 7.23 -16.47 10.37
N ASP A 281 8.33 -15.85 9.99
CA ASP A 281 9.34 -15.29 10.90
C ASP A 281 8.82 -14.12 11.74
N GLN A 282 7.87 -13.33 11.25
CA GLN A 282 7.23 -12.31 12.08
C GLN A 282 6.25 -12.95 13.05
N VAL A 283 5.42 -13.87 12.56
CA VAL A 283 4.40 -14.54 13.36
C VAL A 283 5.00 -15.36 14.49
N CYS A 284 6.17 -15.98 14.30
CA CYS A 284 6.81 -16.80 15.32
C CYS A 284 7.23 -16.00 16.58
N ARG A 285 7.40 -14.68 16.45
CA ARG A 285 7.70 -13.77 17.57
C ARG A 285 6.44 -13.23 18.26
N THR A 286 5.25 -13.47 17.71
CA THR A 286 3.99 -12.92 18.23
C THR A 286 3.12 -14.05 18.82
N ALA A 287 3.27 -14.29 20.12
CA ALA A 287 2.55 -15.35 20.84
C ALA A 287 1.02 -15.31 20.64
N ALA A 288 0.43 -14.11 20.52
CA ALA A 288 -1.00 -13.92 20.30
C ALA A 288 -1.47 -14.50 18.94
N PHE A 289 -0.65 -14.45 17.90
CA PHE A 289 -0.99 -15.05 16.61
C PHE A 289 -0.93 -16.58 16.67
N LEU A 290 0.11 -17.12 17.29
CA LEU A 290 0.27 -18.57 17.48
C LEU A 290 -0.80 -19.17 18.39
N ALA A 291 -1.42 -18.39 19.28
CA ALA A 291 -2.53 -18.86 20.09
C ALA A 291 -3.79 -19.21 19.27
N ARG A 292 -3.94 -18.63 18.06
CA ARG A 292 -5.12 -18.86 17.21
C ARG A 292 -4.93 -20.11 16.34
N SER A 293 -5.81 -21.10 16.49
CA SER A 293 -5.76 -22.36 15.73
C SER A 293 -5.77 -22.13 14.21
N THR A 294 -6.63 -21.23 13.73
CA THR A 294 -6.76 -20.93 12.29
C THR A 294 -5.50 -20.34 11.67
N ILE A 295 -4.69 -19.59 12.44
CA ILE A 295 -3.39 -19.10 11.97
C ILE A 295 -2.39 -20.26 11.93
N ARG A 296 -2.34 -21.07 13.00
CA ARG A 296 -1.48 -22.26 13.07
C ARG A 296 -1.73 -23.26 11.96
N GLU A 297 -2.99 -23.60 11.69
CA GLU A 297 -3.37 -24.52 10.61
C GLU A 297 -2.85 -24.01 9.26
N ARG A 298 -2.98 -22.70 8.99
CA ARG A 298 -2.44 -22.09 7.77
C ARG A 298 -0.92 -22.05 7.75
N LEU A 299 -0.27 -21.86 8.89
CA LEU A 299 1.19 -21.96 8.99
C LEU A 299 1.65 -23.39 8.69
N VAL A 300 0.99 -24.42 9.22
CA VAL A 300 1.25 -25.82 8.89
C VAL A 300 1.14 -26.02 7.38
N THR A 301 0.02 -25.63 6.76
CA THR A 301 -0.16 -25.75 5.30
C THR A 301 0.92 -25.02 4.52
N GLY A 302 1.25 -23.78 4.90
CA GLY A 302 2.24 -22.98 4.20
C GLY A 302 3.65 -23.55 4.32
N TRP A 303 4.03 -24.04 5.50
CA TRP A 303 5.30 -24.72 5.71
C TRP A 303 5.37 -26.02 4.92
N SER A 304 4.31 -26.83 4.89
CA SER A 304 4.25 -28.05 4.08
C SER A 304 4.52 -27.73 2.60
N LEU A 305 3.84 -26.71 2.06
CA LEU A 305 4.04 -26.29 0.67
C LEU A 305 5.48 -25.83 0.38
N VAL A 306 6.13 -25.11 1.30
CA VAL A 306 7.52 -24.68 1.14
C VAL A 306 8.49 -25.85 1.21
N LEU A 307 8.31 -26.75 2.19
CA LEU A 307 9.15 -27.93 2.36
C LEU A 307 9.08 -28.86 1.14
N GLU A 308 7.90 -28.92 0.50
CA GLU A 308 7.65 -29.71 -0.71
C GLU A 308 8.33 -29.16 -1.95
N HIS A 309 8.11 -27.87 -2.22
CA HIS A 309 8.35 -27.28 -3.53
C HIS A 309 9.59 -26.40 -3.59
N ARG A 310 10.23 -26.08 -2.46
CA ARG A 310 11.39 -25.18 -2.42
C ARG A 310 12.68 -25.90 -1.98
N PRO A 311 13.83 -25.50 -2.53
CA PRO A 311 15.11 -26.08 -2.14
C PRO A 311 15.44 -25.77 -0.67
N PRO A 312 16.11 -26.69 0.06
CA PRO A 312 16.46 -26.51 1.48
C PRO A 312 17.22 -25.23 1.81
N GLN A 313 18.00 -24.73 0.87
CA GLN A 313 18.77 -23.50 1.01
C GLN A 313 17.88 -22.29 1.28
N GLU A 314 16.65 -22.28 0.73
CA GLU A 314 15.71 -21.18 0.92
C GLU A 314 15.03 -21.22 2.28
N TRP A 315 14.63 -22.39 2.78
CA TRP A 315 13.81 -22.49 4.00
C TRP A 315 14.59 -22.85 5.27
N ALA A 316 15.78 -23.44 5.17
CA ALA A 316 16.56 -23.85 6.34
C ALA A 316 16.95 -22.69 7.28
N PRO A 317 17.30 -21.47 6.79
CA PRO A 317 17.53 -20.32 7.66
C PRO A 317 16.31 -19.96 8.52
N HIS A 318 15.11 -20.00 7.94
CA HIS A 318 13.85 -19.70 8.63
C HIS A 318 13.50 -20.76 9.68
N VAL A 319 13.81 -22.04 9.42
CA VAL A 319 13.67 -23.09 10.45
C VAL A 319 14.57 -22.82 11.66
N ARG A 320 15.84 -22.41 11.43
CA ARG A 320 16.74 -22.06 12.55
C ARG A 320 16.21 -20.88 13.34
N TYR A 321 15.69 -19.88 12.63
CA TYR A 321 15.08 -18.71 13.25
C TYR A 321 13.86 -19.07 14.12
N TRP A 322 13.03 -20.01 13.67
CA TRP A 322 11.93 -20.56 14.48
C TRP A 322 12.41 -21.32 15.71
N LEU A 323 13.52 -22.05 15.61
CA LEU A 323 14.14 -22.73 16.75
C LEU A 323 14.71 -21.72 17.77
N ASP A 324 15.34 -20.64 17.30
CA ASP A 324 15.79 -19.54 18.17
C ASP A 324 14.58 -18.87 18.86
N ALA A 325 13.49 -18.58 18.13
CA ALA A 325 12.27 -18.05 18.74
C ALA A 325 11.64 -19.00 19.79
N ALA A 326 11.80 -20.31 19.63
CA ALA A 326 11.36 -21.31 20.59
C ALA A 326 12.25 -21.37 21.85
N VAL A 327 13.52 -20.95 21.76
CA VAL A 327 14.37 -20.71 22.93
C VAL A 327 13.82 -19.51 23.70
N ASP A 328 13.63 -18.38 23.00
CA ASP A 328 13.26 -17.08 23.58
C ASP A 328 11.84 -17.07 24.20
N SER A 329 10.90 -17.85 23.65
CA SER A 329 9.49 -17.83 24.07
C SER A 329 9.01 -19.17 24.63
N LEU A 330 9.15 -19.35 25.95
CA LEU A 330 8.65 -20.54 26.66
C LEU A 330 7.16 -20.80 26.43
N SER A 331 6.32 -19.77 26.40
CA SER A 331 4.87 -19.88 26.26
C SER A 331 4.41 -20.27 24.84
N SER A 332 5.25 -20.06 23.84
CA SER A 332 4.95 -20.37 22.43
C SER A 332 5.77 -21.54 21.88
N ARG A 333 6.79 -22.01 22.62
CA ARG A 333 7.72 -23.08 22.23
C ARG A 333 7.02 -24.27 21.62
N ASP A 334 6.09 -24.90 22.36
CA ASP A 334 5.45 -26.13 21.89
C ASP A 334 4.61 -25.88 20.63
N ARG A 335 3.97 -24.70 20.51
CA ARG A 335 3.19 -24.33 19.32
C ARG A 335 4.08 -24.13 18.09
N LEU A 336 5.25 -23.53 18.27
CA LEU A 336 6.24 -23.35 17.20
C LEU A 336 6.74 -24.70 16.70
N LEU A 337 7.20 -25.55 17.62
CA LEU A 337 7.77 -26.85 17.31
C LEU A 337 6.76 -27.79 16.68
N THR A 338 5.54 -27.87 17.23
CA THR A 338 4.48 -28.71 16.66
C THR A 338 4.03 -28.21 15.29
N THR A 339 3.97 -26.90 15.05
CA THR A 339 3.62 -26.36 13.72
C THR A 339 4.62 -26.81 12.65
N LEU A 340 5.93 -26.73 12.91
CA LEU A 340 6.95 -27.24 11.99
C LEU A 340 6.90 -28.77 11.84
N ALA A 341 6.64 -29.48 12.93
CA ALA A 341 6.60 -30.94 12.91
C ALA A 341 5.43 -31.47 12.07
N TYR A 342 4.21 -30.95 12.29
CA TYR A 342 3.04 -31.28 11.49
C TYR A 342 3.21 -30.87 10.02
N ALA A 343 3.92 -29.76 9.75
CA ALA A 343 4.18 -29.35 8.38
C ALA A 343 5.09 -30.34 7.64
N GLY A 344 6.09 -30.90 8.34
CA GLY A 344 6.99 -31.92 7.82
C GLY A 344 6.34 -33.30 7.69
N ALA A 345 5.33 -33.61 8.51
CA ALA A 345 4.69 -34.93 8.60
C ALA A 345 4.29 -35.53 7.24
N CYS A 346 3.83 -34.69 6.31
CA CYS A 346 3.39 -35.12 4.98
C CYS A 346 4.53 -35.64 4.09
N GLN A 347 5.81 -35.45 4.44
CA GLN A 347 6.97 -35.76 3.60
C GLN A 347 8.17 -36.32 4.40
N PRO A 348 8.48 -37.62 4.25
CA PRO A 348 9.59 -38.26 4.98
C PRO A 348 10.95 -37.56 4.80
N ARG A 349 11.26 -37.10 3.57
CA ARG A 349 12.52 -36.40 3.28
C ARG A 349 12.64 -35.07 4.02
N SER A 350 11.52 -34.36 4.20
CA SER A 350 11.46 -33.06 4.86
C SER A 350 11.67 -33.23 6.37
N ILE A 351 11.09 -34.26 6.98
CA ILE A 351 11.29 -34.61 8.40
C ILE A 351 12.75 -34.91 8.71
N SER A 352 13.39 -35.80 7.93
CA SER A 352 14.81 -36.12 8.16
C SER A 352 15.70 -34.89 8.07
N ARG A 353 15.40 -33.96 7.15
CA ARG A 353 16.12 -32.70 7.03
C ARG A 353 15.86 -31.75 8.22
N LEU A 354 14.61 -31.62 8.66
CA LEU A 354 14.25 -30.82 9.84
C LEU A 354 14.99 -31.32 11.09
N PHE A 355 15.05 -32.64 11.29
CA PHE A 355 15.83 -33.26 12.36
C PHE A 355 17.33 -32.95 12.25
N VAL A 356 17.93 -33.12 11.06
CA VAL A 356 19.35 -32.80 10.87
C VAL A 356 19.64 -31.31 11.12
N ILE A 357 18.75 -30.41 10.71
CA ILE A 357 18.88 -28.96 10.93
C ILE A 357 18.83 -28.65 12.42
N SER A 358 17.89 -29.22 13.18
CA SER A 358 17.75 -28.96 14.62
C SER A 358 18.97 -29.44 15.39
N GLN A 359 19.49 -30.63 15.08
CA GLN A 359 20.67 -31.18 15.75
C GLN A 359 21.95 -30.38 15.44
N ARG A 360 22.11 -29.93 14.19
CA ARG A 360 23.23 -29.05 13.81
C ARG A 360 23.12 -27.68 14.49
N TRP A 361 21.93 -27.11 14.53
CA TRP A 361 21.66 -25.82 15.19
C TRP A 361 21.95 -25.87 16.70
N ALA A 362 21.55 -26.95 17.38
CA ALA A 362 21.80 -27.12 18.81
C ALA A 362 23.29 -27.25 19.15
N ARG A 363 24.08 -27.89 18.27
CA ARG A 363 25.53 -28.05 18.45
C ARG A 363 26.34 -26.79 18.10
N ALA A 364 25.79 -25.91 17.28
CA ALA A 364 26.50 -24.74 16.73
C ALA A 364 26.79 -23.63 17.77
N SER A 365 26.10 -23.59 18.91
CA SER A 365 26.38 -22.63 19.99
C SER A 365 26.98 -23.33 21.19
N ALA A 366 28.17 -22.90 21.60
CA ALA A 366 28.81 -23.39 22.81
C ALA A 366 28.18 -22.79 24.09
N THR A 367 27.75 -21.54 24.02
CA THR A 367 27.20 -20.78 25.15
C THR A 367 25.74 -21.10 25.45
N ALA A 368 24.94 -21.42 24.42
CA ALA A 368 23.50 -21.75 24.56
C ALA A 368 23.21 -23.26 24.41
N ARG A 369 24.24 -24.12 24.59
CA ARG A 369 24.16 -25.54 24.25
C ARG A 369 23.06 -26.28 24.99
N THR A 370 22.88 -26.00 26.28
CA THR A 370 21.86 -26.66 27.11
C THR A 370 20.44 -26.31 26.66
N GLU A 371 20.14 -25.01 26.51
CA GLU A 371 18.81 -24.54 26.11
C GLU A 371 18.44 -24.98 24.69
N ARG A 372 19.37 -24.86 23.74
CA ARG A 372 19.16 -25.33 22.38
C ARG A 372 19.02 -26.85 22.31
N GLY A 373 19.76 -27.59 23.14
CA GLY A 373 19.61 -29.04 23.29
C GLY A 373 18.20 -29.44 23.72
N LEU A 374 17.65 -28.76 24.74
CA LEU A 374 16.29 -28.98 25.21
C LEU A 374 15.22 -28.67 24.15
N VAL A 375 15.43 -27.65 23.32
CA VAL A 375 14.52 -27.32 22.21
C VAL A 375 14.63 -28.37 21.10
N ALA A 376 15.84 -28.80 20.73
CA ALA A 376 16.03 -29.82 19.70
C ALA A 376 15.47 -31.20 20.10
N GLU A 377 15.59 -31.59 21.38
CA GLU A 377 14.99 -32.81 21.90
C GLU A 377 13.46 -32.75 21.88
N ARG A 378 12.87 -31.63 22.33
CA ARG A 378 11.42 -31.41 22.23
C ARG A 378 10.94 -31.42 20.78
N PHE A 379 11.70 -30.84 19.87
CA PHE A 379 11.35 -30.84 18.46
C PHE A 379 11.44 -32.24 17.86
N SER A 380 12.42 -33.04 18.26
CA SER A 380 12.53 -34.45 17.85
C SER A 380 11.29 -35.23 18.30
N ARG A 381 10.87 -35.10 19.55
CA ARG A 381 9.61 -35.70 20.04
C ARG A 381 8.38 -35.21 19.27
N ALA A 382 8.33 -33.93 18.91
CA ALA A 382 7.25 -33.39 18.09
C ALA A 382 7.23 -34.00 16.68
N LEU A 383 8.41 -34.23 16.07
CA LEU A 383 8.54 -34.91 14.78
C LEU A 383 8.06 -36.37 14.88
N ASP A 384 8.50 -37.11 15.90
CA ASP A 384 8.07 -38.50 16.14
C ASP A 384 6.55 -38.60 16.30
N MET A 385 5.96 -37.75 17.14
CA MET A 385 4.51 -37.67 17.32
C MET A 385 3.78 -37.34 16.02
N ALA A 386 4.30 -36.41 15.21
CA ALA A 386 3.70 -36.03 13.94
C ALA A 386 3.77 -37.16 12.88
N GLN A 387 4.71 -38.10 13.03
CA GLN A 387 4.80 -39.32 12.23
C GLN A 387 3.94 -40.48 12.75
N GLY A 388 3.22 -40.30 13.87
CA GLY A 388 2.47 -41.36 14.53
C GLY A 388 3.35 -42.39 15.24
N ILE A 389 4.62 -42.07 15.50
CA ILE A 389 5.53 -42.92 16.26
C ILE A 389 5.31 -42.60 17.73
N GLU A 390 4.43 -43.35 18.39
CA GLU A 390 4.33 -43.28 19.85
C GLU A 390 5.64 -43.77 20.48
N THR A 391 6.31 -42.91 21.23
CA THR A 391 7.45 -43.32 22.06
C THR A 391 6.92 -44.17 23.21
N ALA A 392 6.81 -45.48 23.01
CA ALA A 392 6.54 -46.42 24.06
C ALA A 392 7.70 -46.43 25.07
N SER A 393 7.56 -45.69 26.18
CA SER A 393 8.32 -45.80 27.44
C SER A 393 7.68 -44.82 28.42
N THR A 394 6.93 -45.22 29.45
CA THR A 394 7.33 -46.08 30.57
C THR A 394 6.10 -46.75 31.21
N SER A 395 6.05 -48.08 31.22
CA SER A 395 5.36 -48.81 32.28
C SER A 395 6.37 -49.75 32.92
N THR A 396 6.90 -49.30 34.05
CA THR A 396 7.90 -49.94 34.89
C THR A 396 7.35 -51.26 35.44
N LEU A 397 8.28 -52.23 35.57
CA LEU A 397 8.14 -53.54 36.21
C LEU A 397 7.03 -53.66 37.27
N SER A 398 6.12 -54.63 37.09
CA SER A 398 5.51 -55.33 38.23
C SER A 398 6.27 -56.66 38.46
N PRO A 399 6.75 -56.94 39.69
CA PRO A 399 7.40 -58.20 40.04
C PRO A 399 6.38 -59.34 40.21
N PRO A 400 6.81 -60.62 40.22
CA PRO A 400 5.94 -61.76 40.00
C PRO A 400 5.04 -62.08 41.21
N HIS A 401 3.84 -62.56 40.89
CA HIS A 401 2.83 -63.13 41.78
C HIS A 401 3.43 -64.05 42.87
N ARG A 402 3.23 -63.69 44.15
CA ARG A 402 3.23 -64.66 45.26
C ARG A 402 1.89 -65.41 45.27
N ARG A 403 1.98 -66.73 45.43
CA ARG A 403 0.86 -67.67 45.63
C ARG A 403 0.12 -67.37 46.94
N PRO A 404 -1.19 -67.70 47.05
CA PRO A 404 -1.89 -67.71 48.33
C PRO A 404 -1.61 -69.02 49.07
N GLU A 405 -1.12 -68.91 50.31
CA GLU A 405 -1.18 -69.99 51.30
C GLU A 405 -2.60 -70.06 51.89
N THR A 406 -3.05 -71.30 52.03
CA THR A 406 -4.30 -71.76 52.65
C THR A 406 -4.19 -71.88 54.17
N ALA A 407 -5.37 -71.91 54.82
CA ALA A 407 -5.69 -72.41 56.18
C ALA A 407 -5.47 -71.39 57.33
N SER A 408 -6.28 -71.36 58.39
CA SER A 408 -7.45 -72.13 58.81
C SER A 408 -8.18 -71.37 59.91
#